data_AF-A0A259MGK1-F1
#
_entry.id   AF-A0A259MGK1-F1
#
_cell.length_a   1.000
_cell.length_b   1.000
_cell.length_c   1.000
_cell.angle_alpha   90.00
_cell.angle_beta   90.00
_cell.angle_gamma   90.00
#
_symmetry.space_group_name_H-M   'P 1'
#
loop_
_entity.id
_entity.type
_entity.pdbx_description
1 polymer ?
#
loop_
_entity_poly.entity_id
_entity_poly.type
_entity_poly.pdbx_seq_one_letter_code
_entity_poly.pdbx_strand_id
1 'polypeptide(L)'
;MPVRATITPLPEPGHALLRVSELDAAAEGLTLSIQRQQGPDTHLADDGWRRTETWLMPDEVRRNGEVLEFHLGPEICDRLAGIATVRLRVREPDIGVVGTTVVAWPAMLTSGAAGASGSYDDTVRLRGRQAPPPAPEPELPPPLEVAAEPPPPFPPRPDLRAARDPMADLPKRSGATGWMIAGVLVLLAVGGGYYYWTNHLHPPEPVVAAAPPPAPTPLQPPAPQPPAKSVRETVAEYLATKPAPDAMLAKARDFAKSGDMGAAFLVFRQAAEQGNAAAQVELASFYDPTSPAKAGFPQDGVQAADWYERAALTGLAEAQRKLGLLLAKGGAGLTADVTKAKVWLQQAAAQNDADAKKALDGLPK
;
A
#
# COMPACT_ATOMS: atom_id res chain seq x y z
N MET A 1 -8.15 -0.79 -4.93
CA MET A 1 -8.97 0.05 -5.85
C MET A 1 -10.10 0.69 -5.05
N PRO A 2 -10.56 1.91 -5.40
CA PRO A 2 -11.79 2.45 -4.84
C PRO A 2 -12.95 1.59 -5.35
N VAL A 3 -13.71 1.02 -4.43
CA VAL A 3 -14.88 0.18 -4.75
C VAL A 3 -16.14 0.88 -4.27
N ARG A 4 -17.28 0.68 -4.92
CA ARG A 4 -18.54 1.26 -4.43
C ARG A 4 -19.17 0.30 -3.45
N ALA A 5 -19.63 0.82 -2.32
CA ALA A 5 -20.34 0.00 -1.36
C ALA A 5 -21.58 0.73 -0.84
N THR A 6 -22.69 0.01 -0.78
CA THR A 6 -23.97 0.47 -0.23
C THR A 6 -24.40 -0.49 0.86
N ILE A 7 -25.09 0.01 1.88
CA ILE A 7 -25.56 -0.81 3.00
C ILE A 7 -27.07 -0.68 3.14
N THR A 8 -27.75 -1.80 3.32
CA THR A 8 -29.20 -1.86 3.44
C THR A 8 -29.57 -2.67 4.69
N PRO A 9 -30.45 -2.16 5.58
CA PRO A 9 -30.96 -2.95 6.70
C PRO A 9 -31.75 -4.17 6.20
N LEU A 10 -31.58 -5.32 6.86
CA LEU A 10 -32.42 -6.49 6.62
C LEU A 10 -33.66 -6.46 7.54
N PRO A 11 -34.74 -7.20 7.20
CA PRO A 11 -35.95 -7.25 8.02
C PRO A 11 -35.71 -7.82 9.43
N GLU A 12 -34.66 -8.60 9.59
CA GLU A 12 -34.24 -9.17 10.87
C GLU A 12 -33.47 -8.13 11.69
N PRO A 13 -33.81 -7.94 12.98
CA PRO A 13 -33.15 -6.95 13.83
C PRO A 13 -31.66 -7.26 13.96
N GLY A 14 -30.82 -6.22 13.88
CA GLY A 14 -29.37 -6.35 13.95
C GLY A 14 -28.70 -6.92 12.69
N HIS A 15 -29.44 -7.22 11.62
CA HIS A 15 -28.84 -7.72 10.38
C HIS A 15 -28.78 -6.62 9.31
N ALA A 16 -27.68 -6.59 8.57
CA ALA A 16 -27.48 -5.66 7.46
C ALA A 16 -26.89 -6.37 6.24
N LEU A 17 -27.26 -5.89 5.06
CA LEU A 17 -26.71 -6.32 3.79
C LEU A 17 -25.78 -5.23 3.26
N LEU A 18 -24.49 -5.51 3.22
CA LEU A 18 -23.49 -4.66 2.58
C LEU A 18 -23.26 -5.14 1.15
N ARG A 19 -23.58 -4.30 0.17
CA ARG A 19 -23.37 -4.57 -1.26
C ARG A 19 -22.14 -3.84 -1.73
N VAL A 20 -21.11 -4.56 -2.14
CA VAL A 20 -19.89 -3.99 -2.74
C VAL A 20 -19.89 -4.29 -4.23
N SER A 21 -19.81 -3.25 -5.05
CA SER A 21 -19.72 -3.31 -6.51
C SER A 21 -18.34 -2.81 -6.98
N GLU A 22 -17.97 -3.17 -8.21
CA GLU A 22 -16.64 -2.86 -8.78
C GLU A 22 -15.48 -3.57 -8.02
N LEU A 23 -15.79 -4.61 -7.23
CA LEU A 23 -14.80 -5.41 -6.51
C LEU A 23 -14.63 -6.80 -7.15
N ASP A 24 -13.46 -7.05 -7.74
CA ASP A 24 -13.15 -8.34 -8.37
C ASP A 24 -12.56 -9.36 -7.36
N ALA A 25 -13.39 -9.79 -6.41
CA ALA A 25 -13.02 -10.72 -5.31
C ALA A 25 -13.86 -12.04 -5.33
N ALA A 26 -13.33 -13.14 -4.77
CA ALA A 26 -14.09 -14.39 -4.62
C ALA A 26 -15.06 -14.20 -3.47
N ALA A 27 -16.28 -14.76 -3.54
CA ALA A 27 -17.19 -14.67 -2.39
C ALA A 27 -16.66 -15.45 -1.17
N GLU A 28 -15.88 -16.50 -1.38
CA GLU A 28 -15.41 -17.38 -0.31
C GLU A 28 -14.29 -16.75 0.53
N GLY A 29 -14.47 -16.76 1.86
CA GLY A 29 -13.45 -16.39 2.83
C GLY A 29 -13.12 -14.89 2.92
N LEU A 30 -13.91 -14.01 2.30
CA LEU A 30 -13.67 -12.57 2.41
C LEU A 30 -13.83 -12.08 3.85
N THR A 31 -12.84 -11.31 4.29
CA THR A 31 -12.86 -10.63 5.59
C THR A 31 -12.93 -9.13 5.39
N LEU A 32 -13.61 -8.46 6.31
CA LEU A 32 -13.83 -7.02 6.27
C LEU A 32 -13.10 -6.37 7.44
N SER A 33 -12.32 -5.31 7.20
CA SER A 33 -11.80 -4.47 8.29
C SER A 33 -12.46 -3.11 8.21
N ILE A 34 -12.94 -2.64 9.36
CA ILE A 34 -13.66 -1.37 9.49
C ILE A 34 -12.80 -0.39 10.29
N GLN A 35 -12.62 0.80 9.73
CA GLN A 35 -11.95 1.92 10.38
C GLN A 35 -12.92 3.08 10.59
N ARG A 36 -12.82 3.74 11.74
CA ARG A 36 -13.64 4.90 12.10
C ARG A 36 -12.90 6.20 11.80
N GLN A 37 -13.63 7.22 11.38
CA GLN A 37 -13.10 8.58 11.29
C GLN A 37 -13.21 9.24 12.67
N GLN A 38 -12.10 9.74 13.24
CA GLN A 38 -12.16 10.54 14.47
C GLN A 38 -12.07 12.03 14.11
N GLY A 39 -12.78 12.85 14.89
CA GLY A 39 -12.85 14.30 14.70
C GLY A 39 -11.50 15.01 14.81
N PRO A 40 -11.48 16.33 14.54
CA PRO A 40 -10.26 17.10 14.23
C PRO A 40 -9.20 17.21 15.34
N ASP A 41 -9.49 16.82 16.58
CA ASP A 41 -8.63 17.09 17.75
C ASP A 41 -7.71 15.95 18.18
N THR A 42 -7.43 14.96 17.32
CA THR A 42 -6.53 13.85 17.69
C THR A 42 -5.29 13.85 16.80
N HIS A 43 -4.19 14.37 17.33
CA HIS A 43 -2.85 14.20 16.75
C HIS A 43 -2.50 12.70 16.71
N LEU A 44 -2.80 11.95 15.64
CA LEU A 44 -2.13 10.67 15.29
C LEU A 44 -2.64 10.05 13.97
N ALA A 45 -1.66 9.53 13.20
CA ALA A 45 -1.70 8.89 11.87
C ALA A 45 -2.11 9.83 10.73
N ASP A 46 -1.25 9.92 9.71
CA ASP A 46 -1.25 10.88 8.59
C ASP A 46 -2.55 10.98 7.75
N ASP A 47 -3.56 10.13 8.04
CA ASP A 47 -4.82 10.04 7.30
C ASP A 47 -6.10 10.31 8.15
N GLY A 48 -6.01 10.44 9.48
CA GLY A 48 -7.18 10.72 10.35
C GLY A 48 -8.17 9.55 10.59
N TRP A 49 -7.83 8.32 10.16
CA TRP A 49 -8.64 7.10 10.36
C TRP A 49 -8.00 6.16 11.38
N ARG A 50 -8.77 5.68 12.37
CA ARG A 50 -8.29 4.66 13.32
C ARG A 50 -8.87 3.30 12.99
N ARG A 51 -8.00 2.30 12.78
CA ARG A 51 -8.42 0.89 12.70
C ARG A 51 -9.09 0.53 14.03
N THR A 52 -10.39 0.24 13.97
CA THR A 52 -11.17 -0.11 15.16
C THR A 52 -11.21 -1.63 15.33
N GLU A 53 -11.10 -2.38 14.22
CA GLU A 53 -11.24 -3.84 14.23
C GLU A 53 -10.17 -4.54 13.39
N THR A 54 -9.74 -5.71 13.87
CA THR A 54 -8.64 -6.48 13.29
C THR A 54 -9.04 -7.04 11.93
N TRP A 55 -10.04 -7.91 11.86
CA TRP A 55 -10.74 -8.40 10.65
C TRP A 55 -12.03 -9.07 11.12
N LEU A 56 -13.17 -8.67 10.56
CA LEU A 56 -14.49 -9.26 10.78
C LEU A 56 -14.78 -10.28 9.68
N MET A 57 -15.43 -11.38 10.07
CA MET A 57 -15.92 -12.38 9.15
C MET A 57 -17.45 -12.21 9.02
N PRO A 58 -17.96 -11.85 7.84
CA PRO A 58 -19.40 -11.79 7.58
C PRO A 58 -20.02 -13.19 7.67
N ASP A 59 -21.31 -13.27 8.03
CA ASP A 59 -22.00 -14.56 8.22
C ASP A 59 -22.16 -15.32 6.89
N GLU A 60 -22.43 -14.57 5.83
CA GLU A 60 -22.55 -15.10 4.48
C GLU A 60 -22.06 -14.07 3.47
N VAL A 61 -21.36 -14.52 2.43
CA VAL A 61 -20.99 -13.69 1.28
C VAL A 61 -21.52 -14.35 0.03
N ARG A 62 -22.41 -13.64 -0.67
CA ARG A 62 -22.99 -14.09 -1.93
C ARG A 62 -22.50 -13.23 -3.07
N ARG A 63 -22.22 -13.83 -4.22
CA ARG A 63 -21.93 -13.09 -5.45
C ARG A 63 -23.17 -13.09 -6.34
N ASN A 64 -23.67 -11.90 -6.65
CA ASN A 64 -24.79 -11.69 -7.56
C ASN A 64 -24.30 -10.84 -8.75
N GLY A 65 -23.74 -11.51 -9.77
CA GLY A 65 -23.12 -10.85 -10.92
C GLY A 65 -21.84 -10.08 -10.54
N GLU A 66 -21.87 -8.76 -10.76
CA GLU A 66 -20.78 -7.82 -10.42
C GLU A 66 -20.85 -7.27 -8.98
N VAL A 67 -21.87 -7.66 -8.22
CA VAL A 67 -22.09 -7.21 -6.83
C VAL A 67 -21.80 -8.35 -5.86
N LEU A 68 -20.98 -8.07 -4.85
CA LEU A 68 -20.76 -8.93 -3.69
C LEU A 68 -21.68 -8.47 -2.55
N GLU A 69 -22.53 -9.37 -2.09
CA GLU A 69 -23.47 -9.17 -1.00
C GLU A 69 -22.90 -9.82 0.27
N PHE A 70 -22.54 -8.98 1.24
CA PHE A 70 -22.04 -9.40 2.55
C PHE A 70 -23.18 -9.30 3.55
N HIS A 71 -23.59 -10.43 4.11
CA HIS A 71 -24.55 -10.52 5.20
C HIS A 71 -23.81 -10.28 6.51
N LEU A 72 -24.17 -9.19 7.18
CA LEU A 72 -23.59 -8.77 8.45
C LEU A 72 -24.57 -9.06 9.57
N GLY A 73 -24.11 -9.85 10.54
CA GLY A 73 -24.88 -10.21 11.72
C GLY A 73 -24.91 -9.13 12.80
N PRO A 74 -25.67 -9.39 13.88
CA PRO A 74 -25.89 -8.46 14.98
C PRO A 74 -24.60 -8.05 15.69
N GLU A 75 -23.63 -8.95 15.83
CA GLU A 75 -22.34 -8.61 16.45
C GLU A 75 -21.57 -7.54 15.67
N ILE A 76 -21.63 -7.58 14.34
CA ILE A 76 -20.96 -6.60 13.49
C ILE A 76 -21.74 -5.28 13.54
N CYS A 77 -23.07 -5.33 13.40
CA CYS A 77 -23.92 -4.14 13.43
C CYS A 77 -23.85 -3.39 14.76
N ASP A 78 -23.90 -4.10 15.90
CA ASP A 78 -23.83 -3.49 17.22
C ASP A 78 -22.47 -2.84 17.52
N ARG A 79 -21.37 -3.41 17.01
CA ARG A 79 -20.04 -2.79 17.13
C ARG A 79 -19.88 -1.51 16.33
N LEU A 80 -20.69 -1.34 15.30
CA LEU A 80 -20.68 -0.20 14.39
C LEU A 80 -21.75 0.85 14.75
N ALA A 81 -22.51 0.58 15.80
CA ALA A 81 -23.49 1.51 16.36
C ALA A 81 -22.84 2.86 16.71
N GLY A 82 -23.46 3.95 16.25
CA GLY A 82 -23.00 5.32 16.54
C GLY A 82 -21.83 5.82 15.68
N ILE A 83 -21.34 5.03 14.72
CA ILE A 83 -20.36 5.48 13.73
C ILE A 83 -21.13 6.02 12.52
N ALA A 84 -20.87 7.27 12.11
CA ALA A 84 -21.53 7.85 10.93
C ALA A 84 -20.82 7.48 9.62
N THR A 85 -19.48 7.36 9.64
CA THR A 85 -18.67 7.09 8.44
C THR A 85 -17.62 6.03 8.73
N VAL A 86 -17.60 4.99 7.91
CA VAL A 86 -16.72 3.84 8.04
C VAL A 86 -15.87 3.68 6.79
N ARG A 87 -14.56 3.50 6.96
CA ARG A 87 -13.68 3.02 5.88
C ARG A 87 -13.65 1.49 5.93
N LEU A 88 -14.24 0.87 4.92
CA LEU A 88 -14.29 -0.56 4.70
C LEU A 88 -13.06 -1.01 3.90
N ARG A 89 -12.37 -2.03 4.38
CA ARG A 89 -11.28 -2.71 3.67
C ARG A 89 -11.70 -4.16 3.46
N VAL A 90 -11.81 -4.59 2.22
CA VAL A 90 -12.11 -5.99 1.90
C VAL A 90 -10.80 -6.73 1.69
N ARG A 91 -10.63 -7.83 2.41
CA ARG A 91 -9.48 -8.72 2.32
C ARG A 91 -9.91 -10.09 1.82
N GLU A 92 -9.23 -10.56 0.80
CA GLU A 92 -9.29 -11.95 0.37
C GLU A 92 -8.19 -12.73 1.12
N PRO A 93 -8.45 -13.98 1.54
CA PRO A 93 -7.54 -14.72 2.43
C PRO A 93 -6.14 -14.87 1.82
N ASP A 94 -6.08 -15.14 0.52
CA ASP A 94 -4.84 -15.41 -0.22
C ASP A 94 -4.23 -14.17 -0.90
N ILE A 95 -5.07 -13.19 -1.26
CA ILE A 95 -4.66 -11.99 -2.03
C ILE A 95 -4.45 -10.78 -1.15
N GLY A 96 -4.94 -10.78 0.11
CA GLY A 96 -4.87 -9.63 1.00
C GLY A 96 -5.88 -8.55 0.65
N VAL A 97 -5.57 -7.27 0.86
CA VAL A 97 -6.57 -6.19 0.75
C VAL A 97 -6.84 -5.87 -0.72
N VAL A 98 -7.99 -6.33 -1.20
CA VAL A 98 -8.44 -6.23 -2.59
C VAL A 98 -9.25 -4.95 -2.86
N GLY A 99 -9.90 -4.40 -1.85
CA GLY A 99 -10.73 -3.19 -1.98
C GLY A 99 -10.68 -2.30 -0.75
N THR A 100 -10.73 -0.99 -0.96
CA THR A 100 -10.88 -0.01 0.12
C THR A 100 -11.90 1.03 -0.29
N THR A 101 -12.90 1.29 0.55
CA THR A 101 -13.94 2.28 0.31
C THR A 101 -14.41 2.94 1.59
N VAL A 102 -15.08 4.07 1.48
CA VAL A 102 -15.67 4.79 2.60
C VAL A 102 -17.18 4.81 2.39
N VAL A 103 -17.92 4.37 3.41
CA VAL A 103 -19.37 4.21 3.37
C VAL A 103 -19.97 4.91 4.59
N ALA A 104 -21.11 5.57 4.39
CA ALA A 104 -21.91 6.07 5.50
C ALA A 104 -22.60 4.91 6.21
N TRP A 105 -22.47 4.82 7.54
CA TRP A 105 -23.05 3.75 8.32
C TRP A 105 -24.38 4.21 8.96
N PRO A 106 -25.51 3.53 8.70
CA PRO A 106 -26.80 3.95 9.23
C PRO A 106 -26.86 3.82 10.76
N ALA A 107 -27.31 4.87 11.43
CA ALA A 107 -27.46 4.90 12.89
C ALA A 107 -28.50 3.89 13.43
N MET A 108 -29.35 3.34 12.58
CA MET A 108 -30.45 2.43 12.95
C MET A 108 -30.08 0.94 12.87
N LEU A 109 -28.85 0.59 12.47
CA LEU A 109 -28.37 -0.80 12.41
C LEU A 109 -27.87 -1.28 13.77
N THR A 110 -28.75 -1.27 14.78
CA THR A 110 -28.47 -1.88 16.08
C THR A 110 -29.55 -2.91 16.38
N SER A 111 -29.24 -3.90 17.21
CA SER A 111 -30.16 -4.96 17.63
C SER A 111 -31.46 -4.46 18.30
N GLY A 112 -31.66 -3.14 18.45
CA GLY A 112 -32.83 -2.53 19.10
C GLY A 112 -33.51 -1.36 18.38
N ALA A 113 -33.16 -0.99 17.14
CA ALA A 113 -33.77 0.16 16.46
C ALA A 113 -34.59 -0.26 15.21
N ALA A 114 -35.86 -0.60 15.41
CA ALA A 114 -36.81 -0.75 14.32
C ALA A 114 -37.22 0.63 13.78
N GLY A 115 -36.87 0.93 12.52
CA GLY A 115 -37.25 2.18 11.86
C GLY A 115 -37.02 2.20 10.35
N ALA A 116 -38.06 1.78 9.61
CA ALA A 116 -38.46 2.12 8.24
C ALA A 116 -37.42 2.53 7.15
N SER A 117 -37.34 1.67 6.13
CA SER A 117 -37.30 1.94 4.67
C SER A 117 -36.55 3.18 4.15
N GLY A 118 -35.42 2.93 3.51
CA GLY A 118 -34.82 3.84 2.53
C GLY A 118 -33.51 3.27 1.98
N SER A 119 -33.46 2.94 0.69
CA SER A 119 -32.22 2.64 -0.01
C SER A 119 -31.44 3.94 -0.19
N TYR A 120 -30.42 4.17 0.64
CA TYR A 120 -29.54 5.33 0.53
C TYR A 120 -28.28 4.96 -0.27
N ASP A 121 -28.16 5.55 -1.46
CA ASP A 121 -26.96 5.52 -2.30
C ASP A 121 -26.23 6.85 -2.10
N ASP A 122 -25.14 6.85 -1.32
CA ASP A 122 -24.35 8.05 -1.07
C ASP A 122 -22.85 7.74 -1.13
N THR A 123 -22.34 7.62 -2.36
CA THR A 123 -20.89 7.57 -2.60
C THR A 123 -20.29 8.95 -2.38
N VAL A 124 -19.63 9.18 -1.24
CA VAL A 124 -18.89 10.42 -0.99
C VAL A 124 -17.63 10.44 -1.86
N ARG A 125 -17.71 11.05 -3.05
CA ARG A 125 -16.54 11.50 -3.80
C ARG A 125 -15.93 12.69 -3.08
N LEU A 126 -14.73 12.52 -2.51
CA LEU A 126 -13.95 13.61 -1.95
C LEU A 126 -13.60 14.61 -3.07
N ARG A 127 -14.34 15.72 -3.12
CA ARG A 127 -14.02 16.93 -3.89
C ARG A 127 -13.02 17.73 -3.06
N GLY A 128 -11.83 17.98 -3.62
CA GLY A 128 -10.80 18.81 -2.98
C GLY A 128 -11.36 20.17 -2.57
N ARG A 129 -11.23 20.51 -1.29
CA ARG A 129 -11.73 21.76 -0.74
C ARG A 129 -10.62 22.82 -0.81
N GLN A 130 -10.82 23.79 -1.67
CA GLN A 130 -10.10 25.06 -1.69
C GLN A 130 -10.36 25.77 -0.35
N ALA A 131 -9.30 26.24 0.31
CA ALA A 131 -9.37 26.91 1.61
C ALA A 131 -10.03 28.31 1.49
N PRO A 132 -11.00 28.68 2.36
CA PRO A 132 -11.44 30.06 2.50
C PRO A 132 -10.48 30.88 3.39
N PRO A 133 -10.36 32.20 3.19
CA PRO A 133 -9.46 33.05 3.98
C PRO A 133 -9.95 33.21 5.44
N PRO A 134 -9.04 33.38 6.42
CA PRO A 134 -9.43 33.53 7.82
C PRO A 134 -9.99 34.94 8.11
N ALA A 135 -11.06 34.98 8.90
CA ALA A 135 -11.66 36.18 9.47
C ALA A 135 -11.34 36.27 10.98
N PRO A 136 -11.39 37.46 11.59
CA PRO A 136 -10.58 37.83 12.76
C PRO A 136 -11.04 37.24 14.10
N GLU A 137 -10.05 37.06 14.96
CA GLU A 137 -10.04 36.40 16.27
C GLU A 137 -10.82 37.19 17.35
N PRO A 138 -11.67 36.53 18.17
CA PRO A 138 -12.34 37.19 19.29
C PRO A 138 -11.47 37.19 20.57
N GLU A 139 -11.38 38.36 21.22
CA GLU A 139 -10.67 38.60 22.49
C GLU A 139 -11.17 37.72 23.63
N LEU A 140 -10.23 37.08 24.33
CA LEU A 140 -10.47 36.30 25.56
C LEU A 140 -10.56 37.22 26.80
N PRO A 141 -11.46 36.93 27.76
CA PRO A 141 -11.58 37.68 29.01
C PRO A 141 -10.39 37.42 29.97
N PRO A 142 -10.10 38.36 30.89
CA PRO A 142 -8.89 38.33 31.71
C PRO A 142 -8.94 37.20 32.76
N PRO A 143 -7.81 36.49 33.00
CA PRO A 143 -7.72 35.45 34.01
C PRO A 143 -7.61 36.00 35.43
N LEU A 144 -8.23 35.28 36.37
CA LEU A 144 -8.25 35.53 37.82
C LEU A 144 -6.85 35.39 38.44
N GLU A 145 -6.48 36.35 39.29
CA GLU A 145 -5.25 36.39 40.09
C GLU A 145 -5.15 35.18 41.03
N VAL A 146 -4.12 34.36 40.84
CA VAL A 146 -3.67 33.35 41.81
C VAL A 146 -2.28 33.78 42.31
N ALA A 147 -2.16 33.93 43.61
CA ALA A 147 -1.00 34.46 44.32
C ALA A 147 0.29 33.65 44.05
N ALA A 148 1.38 34.36 43.77
CA ALA A 148 2.69 33.83 43.45
C ALA A 148 3.46 33.33 44.69
N GLU A 149 4.03 32.12 44.61
CA GLU A 149 5.12 31.69 45.50
C GLU A 149 6.48 32.27 45.01
N PRO A 150 7.41 32.61 45.92
CA PRO A 150 8.68 33.24 45.55
C PRO A 150 9.69 32.24 44.93
N PRO A 151 10.47 32.66 43.91
CA PRO A 151 11.47 31.81 43.27
C PRO A 151 12.76 31.65 44.09
N PRO A 152 13.48 30.50 43.98
CA PRO A 152 14.77 30.29 44.65
C PRO A 152 15.93 31.06 43.99
N PRO A 153 17.03 31.35 44.73
CA PRO A 153 18.12 32.20 44.24
C PRO A 153 19.06 31.53 43.24
N PHE A 154 19.59 32.33 42.29
CA PHE A 154 20.52 31.94 41.23
C PHE A 154 22.00 31.84 41.70
N PRO A 155 22.83 30.93 41.14
CA PRO A 155 24.28 30.89 41.39
C PRO A 155 25.07 31.90 40.51
N PRO A 156 26.27 32.35 40.95
CA PRO A 156 27.04 33.40 40.27
C PRO A 156 27.78 32.93 39.00
N ARG A 157 27.92 33.82 38.01
CA ARG A 157 28.64 33.60 36.73
C ARG A 157 30.12 34.03 36.83
N PRO A 158 31.08 33.35 36.16
CA PRO A 158 32.48 33.78 36.10
C PRO A 158 32.73 34.87 35.04
N ASP A 159 33.62 35.82 35.38
CA ASP A 159 33.97 37.00 34.59
C ASP A 159 34.78 36.69 33.32
N LEU A 160 34.24 37.10 32.17
CA LEU A 160 34.89 37.09 30.85
C LEU A 160 35.54 38.45 30.57
N ARG A 161 36.73 38.70 31.13
CA ARG A 161 37.60 39.81 30.71
C ARG A 161 39.07 39.37 30.68
N ALA A 162 39.50 38.78 29.58
CA ALA A 162 40.85 38.90 29.04
C ALA A 162 41.02 38.03 27.78
N ALA A 163 40.83 38.60 26.59
CA ALA A 163 41.52 38.15 25.39
C ALA A 163 41.66 39.34 24.43
N ARG A 164 42.90 39.75 24.20
CA ARG A 164 43.33 40.85 23.31
C ARG A 164 43.54 40.34 21.87
N ASP A 165 43.28 41.25 20.93
CA ASP A 165 43.80 41.42 19.56
C ASP A 165 43.83 40.24 18.55
N PRO A 166 42.96 40.22 17.51
CA PRO A 166 42.88 39.14 16.53
C PRO A 166 43.75 39.32 15.26
N MET A 167 44.77 40.19 15.24
CA MET A 167 45.43 40.58 13.97
C MET A 167 46.95 40.32 13.89
N ALA A 168 47.47 39.35 14.64
CA ALA A 168 48.92 39.08 14.69
C ALA A 168 49.43 37.91 13.82
N ASP A 169 48.56 37.08 13.21
CA ASP A 169 49.03 35.91 12.43
C ASP A 169 48.25 35.76 11.12
N LEU A 170 48.81 36.29 10.02
CA LEU A 170 48.37 35.95 8.67
C LEU A 170 49.45 35.07 8.00
N PRO A 171 49.22 33.76 7.82
CA PRO A 171 50.18 32.89 7.15
C PRO A 171 50.27 33.24 5.65
N LYS A 172 51.51 33.32 5.13
CA LYS A 172 51.81 33.46 3.70
C LYS A 172 51.11 32.35 2.90
N ARG A 173 50.11 32.72 2.09
CA ARG A 173 49.34 31.79 1.24
C ARG A 173 50.23 31.13 0.19
N SER A 174 50.29 29.80 0.20
CA SER A 174 50.92 29.01 -0.86
C SER A 174 50.06 29.03 -2.13
N GLY A 175 50.70 29.06 -3.30
CA GLY A 175 50.04 29.28 -4.59
C GLY A 175 48.90 28.30 -4.92
N ALA A 176 48.92 27.08 -4.37
CA ALA A 176 47.91 26.05 -4.62
C ALA A 176 46.50 26.44 -4.16
N THR A 177 46.35 27.12 -3.02
CA THR A 177 45.05 27.57 -2.53
C THR A 177 44.48 28.68 -3.40
N GLY A 178 45.34 29.52 -3.99
CA GLY A 178 44.94 30.52 -4.98
C GLY A 178 44.37 29.90 -6.25
N TRP A 179 44.97 28.82 -6.75
CA TRP A 179 44.47 28.09 -7.92
C TRP A 179 43.14 27.38 -7.66
N MET A 180 42.90 26.85 -6.45
CA MET A 180 41.59 26.28 -6.11
C MET A 180 40.49 27.35 -6.05
N ILE A 181 40.78 28.50 -5.44
CA ILE A 181 39.82 29.62 -5.40
C ILE A 181 39.55 30.13 -6.82
N ALA A 182 40.58 30.25 -7.66
CA ALA A 182 40.42 30.61 -9.06
C ALA A 182 39.56 29.59 -9.83
N GLY A 183 39.76 28.27 -9.59
CA GLY A 183 38.96 27.21 -10.19
C GLY A 183 37.49 27.27 -9.80
N VAL A 184 37.18 27.54 -8.53
CA VAL A 184 35.80 27.72 -8.05
C VAL A 184 35.16 28.96 -8.67
N LEU A 185 35.89 30.07 -8.81
CA LEU A 185 35.39 31.28 -9.46
C LEU A 185 35.11 31.05 -10.95
N VAL A 186 35.94 30.28 -11.65
CA VAL A 186 35.70 29.90 -13.05
C VAL A 186 34.45 29.02 -13.17
N LEU A 187 34.28 28.03 -12.28
CA LEU A 187 33.08 27.19 -12.25
C LEU A 187 31.81 28.01 -12.00
N LEU A 188 31.85 28.98 -11.08
CA LEU A 188 30.73 29.88 -10.82
C LEU A 188 30.45 30.79 -12.02
N ALA A 189 31.47 31.27 -12.73
CA ALA A 189 31.29 32.08 -13.93
C ALA A 189 30.69 31.26 -15.08
N VAL A 190 31.15 30.02 -15.28
CA VAL A 190 30.61 29.10 -16.30
C VAL A 190 29.17 28.69 -15.96
N GLY A 191 28.90 28.32 -14.71
CA GLY A 191 27.56 27.97 -14.24
C GLY A 191 26.60 29.15 -14.29
N GLY A 192 27.04 30.33 -13.87
CA GLY A 192 26.28 31.58 -13.96
C GLY A 192 26.01 32.00 -15.40
N GLY A 193 26.99 31.86 -16.30
CA GLY A 193 26.84 32.09 -17.73
C GLY A 193 25.85 31.14 -18.38
N TYR A 194 25.89 29.84 -18.03
CA TYR A 194 24.93 28.84 -18.50
C TYR A 194 23.51 29.12 -18.00
N TYR A 195 23.35 29.50 -16.73
CA TYR A 195 22.07 29.90 -16.18
C TYR A 195 21.50 31.16 -16.86
N TYR A 196 22.35 32.16 -17.11
CA TYR A 196 21.94 33.37 -17.82
C TYR A 196 21.56 33.07 -19.28
N TRP A 197 22.32 32.22 -19.98
CA TRP A 197 22.03 31.84 -21.36
C TRP A 197 20.70 31.09 -21.49
N THR A 198 20.45 30.11 -20.62
CA THR A 198 19.19 29.34 -20.60
C THR A 198 17.98 30.14 -20.15
N ASN A 199 18.14 31.16 -19.30
CA ASN A 199 17.01 31.88 -18.75
C ASN A 199 16.73 33.23 -19.44
N HIS A 200 17.69 33.81 -20.16
CA HIS A 200 17.55 35.15 -20.76
C HIS A 200 17.82 35.19 -22.28
N LEU A 201 18.71 34.35 -22.81
CA LEU A 201 18.98 34.30 -24.26
C LEU A 201 18.14 33.23 -24.97
N HIS A 202 17.77 32.16 -24.25
CA HIS A 202 16.80 31.14 -24.67
C HIS A 202 15.71 30.95 -23.61
N PRO A 203 14.90 31.97 -23.28
CA PRO A 203 13.76 31.76 -22.40
C PRO A 203 12.93 30.59 -22.96
N PRO A 204 12.53 29.59 -22.14
CA PRO A 204 11.65 28.52 -22.62
C PRO A 204 10.41 29.19 -23.21
N GLU A 205 10.07 28.82 -24.45
CA GLU A 205 8.96 29.47 -25.15
C GLU A 205 7.73 29.50 -24.23
N PRO A 206 7.16 30.68 -23.97
CA PRO A 206 5.90 30.73 -23.25
C PRO A 206 4.90 29.96 -24.09
N VAL A 207 4.26 28.95 -23.50
CA VAL A 207 3.09 28.32 -24.10
C VAL A 207 2.01 29.40 -24.15
N VAL A 208 1.99 30.13 -25.25
CA VAL A 208 0.96 31.11 -25.56
C VAL A 208 -0.32 30.30 -25.71
N ALA A 209 -1.21 30.46 -24.73
CA ALA A 209 -2.61 30.11 -24.90
C ALA A 209 -3.10 30.83 -26.15
N ALA A 210 -3.26 30.07 -27.25
CA ALA A 210 -3.97 30.54 -28.42
C ALA A 210 -5.37 31.01 -27.99
N ALA A 211 -5.83 32.10 -28.58
CA ALA A 211 -7.16 32.68 -28.37
C ALA A 211 -8.25 31.59 -28.34
N PRO A 212 -9.32 31.75 -27.53
CA PRO A 212 -10.38 30.76 -27.43
C PRO A 212 -10.96 30.48 -28.83
N PRO A 213 -10.88 29.24 -29.34
CA PRO A 213 -11.63 28.88 -30.55
C PRO A 213 -13.13 29.04 -30.25
N PRO A 214 -13.99 29.31 -31.26
CA PRO A 214 -15.43 29.25 -31.05
C PRO A 214 -15.77 27.90 -30.43
N ALA A 215 -16.60 27.94 -29.39
CA ALA A 215 -16.91 26.84 -28.48
C ALA A 215 -16.75 25.47 -29.16
N PRO A 216 -15.83 24.61 -28.70
CA PRO A 216 -15.81 23.23 -29.19
C PRO A 216 -17.21 22.68 -28.91
N THR A 217 -17.89 22.21 -29.95
CA THR A 217 -19.05 21.33 -29.79
C THR A 217 -18.68 20.34 -28.70
N PRO A 218 -19.47 20.19 -27.62
CA PRO A 218 -19.06 19.39 -26.49
C PRO A 218 -18.66 18.03 -27.03
N LEU A 219 -17.35 17.76 -27.04
CA LEU A 219 -16.82 16.47 -27.44
C LEU A 219 -17.51 15.49 -26.52
N GLN A 220 -18.32 14.63 -27.12
CA GLN A 220 -19.00 13.55 -26.42
C GLN A 220 -17.99 12.94 -25.45
N PRO A 221 -18.35 12.74 -24.16
CA PRO A 221 -17.50 11.98 -23.26
C PRO A 221 -17.09 10.70 -23.99
N PRO A 222 -15.81 10.26 -23.88
CA PRO A 222 -15.38 9.05 -24.56
C PRO A 222 -16.44 7.99 -24.32
N ALA A 223 -16.99 7.44 -25.40
CA ALA A 223 -18.08 6.47 -25.33
C ALA A 223 -17.74 5.48 -24.20
N PRO A 224 -18.71 5.14 -23.33
CA PRO A 224 -18.45 4.23 -22.22
C PRO A 224 -17.70 3.04 -22.80
N GLN A 225 -16.42 2.91 -22.43
CA GLN A 225 -15.70 1.71 -22.77
C GLN A 225 -16.57 0.59 -22.18
N PRO A 226 -16.94 -0.44 -22.97
CA PRO A 226 -17.65 -1.58 -22.41
C PRO A 226 -16.88 -2.00 -21.15
N PRO A 227 -17.57 -2.37 -20.05
CA PRO A 227 -16.90 -2.66 -18.79
C PRO A 227 -15.71 -3.57 -19.11
N ALA A 228 -14.49 -3.08 -18.86
CA ALA A 228 -13.30 -3.86 -19.15
C ALA A 228 -13.51 -5.18 -18.40
N LYS A 229 -13.59 -6.29 -19.15
CA LYS A 229 -13.90 -7.61 -18.60
C LYS A 229 -13.08 -7.76 -17.32
N SER A 230 -13.76 -8.14 -16.23
CA SER A 230 -13.08 -8.25 -14.94
C SER A 230 -11.85 -9.14 -15.08
N VAL A 231 -10.82 -8.90 -14.27
CA VAL A 231 -9.58 -9.68 -14.33
C VAL A 231 -9.89 -11.17 -14.21
N ARG A 232 -10.83 -11.52 -13.34
CA ARG A 232 -11.35 -12.88 -13.20
C ARG A 232 -12.08 -13.40 -14.41
N GLU A 233 -12.88 -12.60 -15.10
CA GLU A 233 -13.59 -13.02 -16.31
C GLU A 233 -12.62 -13.30 -17.46
N THR A 234 -11.61 -12.45 -17.62
CA THR A 234 -10.52 -12.66 -18.60
C THR A 234 -9.73 -13.94 -18.28
N VAL A 235 -9.41 -14.17 -17.00
CA VAL A 235 -8.75 -15.40 -16.56
C VAL A 235 -9.68 -16.61 -16.69
N ALA A 236 -10.96 -16.50 -16.37
CA ALA A 236 -11.93 -17.59 -16.46
C ALA A 236 -12.16 -18.04 -17.91
N GLU A 237 -12.28 -17.10 -18.86
CA GLU A 237 -12.33 -17.41 -20.30
C GLU A 237 -11.08 -18.18 -20.73
N TYR A 238 -9.90 -17.75 -20.27
CA TYR A 238 -8.65 -18.44 -20.57
C TYR A 238 -8.60 -19.85 -19.95
N LEU A 239 -8.95 -19.99 -18.68
CA LEU A 239 -8.94 -21.27 -17.97
C LEU A 239 -10.01 -22.25 -18.51
N ALA A 240 -11.13 -21.74 -19.03
CA ALA A 240 -12.18 -22.54 -19.67
C ALA A 240 -11.66 -23.30 -20.91
N THR A 241 -10.61 -22.79 -21.58
CA THR A 241 -9.96 -23.50 -22.70
C THR A 241 -9.12 -24.72 -22.26
N LYS A 242 -9.01 -24.97 -20.94
CA LYS A 242 -8.17 -26.01 -20.32
C LYS A 242 -6.75 -26.07 -20.93
N PRO A 243 -6.02 -24.96 -20.94
CA PRO A 243 -4.69 -24.92 -21.54
C PRO A 243 -3.71 -25.80 -20.75
N ALA A 244 -2.65 -26.24 -21.42
CA ALA A 244 -1.58 -27.00 -20.76
C ALA A 244 -0.93 -26.17 -19.63
N PRO A 245 -0.42 -26.82 -18.57
CA PRO A 245 0.20 -26.13 -17.42
C PRO A 245 1.32 -25.16 -17.83
N ASP A 246 2.11 -25.51 -18.85
CA ASP A 246 3.19 -24.65 -19.36
C ASP A 246 2.67 -23.40 -20.08
N ALA A 247 1.54 -23.51 -20.78
CA ALA A 247 0.89 -22.36 -21.40
C ALA A 247 0.27 -21.44 -20.34
N MET A 248 -0.29 -22.00 -19.27
CA MET A 248 -0.76 -21.21 -18.12
C MET A 248 0.38 -20.43 -17.47
N LEU A 249 1.55 -21.06 -17.27
CA LEU A 249 2.74 -20.38 -16.74
C LEU A 249 3.16 -19.19 -17.61
N ALA A 250 3.24 -19.38 -18.94
CA ALA A 250 3.59 -18.30 -19.86
C ALA A 250 2.60 -17.14 -19.77
N LYS A 251 1.30 -17.44 -19.80
CA LYS A 251 0.25 -16.44 -19.69
C LYS A 251 0.28 -15.68 -18.35
N ALA A 252 0.51 -16.39 -17.25
CA ALA A 252 0.64 -15.79 -15.92
C ALA A 252 1.82 -14.83 -15.84
N ARG A 253 2.95 -15.17 -16.46
CA ARG A 253 4.12 -14.29 -16.57
C ARG A 253 3.83 -13.04 -17.39
N ASP A 254 3.03 -13.15 -18.44
CA ASP A 254 2.62 -11.99 -19.23
C ASP A 254 1.74 -11.04 -18.42
N PHE A 255 0.79 -11.57 -17.64
CA PHE A 255 0.00 -10.78 -16.70
C PHE A 255 0.85 -10.10 -15.62
N ALA A 256 1.85 -10.82 -15.09
CA ALA A 256 2.78 -10.25 -14.11
C ALA A 256 3.60 -9.10 -14.71
N LYS A 257 4.04 -9.24 -15.97
CA LYS A 257 4.77 -8.18 -16.71
C LYS A 257 3.88 -6.98 -17.04
N SER A 258 2.59 -7.20 -17.31
CA SER A 258 1.63 -6.13 -17.54
C SER A 258 1.19 -5.42 -16.24
N GLY A 259 1.68 -5.86 -15.08
CA GLY A 259 1.35 -5.29 -13.78
C GLY A 259 0.05 -5.82 -13.16
N ASP A 260 -0.60 -6.78 -13.81
CA ASP A 260 -1.83 -7.41 -13.31
C ASP A 260 -1.48 -8.61 -12.43
N MET A 261 -1.06 -8.31 -11.21
CA MET A 261 -0.66 -9.32 -10.23
C MET A 261 -1.83 -10.21 -9.77
N GLY A 262 -3.06 -9.69 -9.82
CA GLY A 262 -4.27 -10.45 -9.49
C GLY A 262 -4.54 -11.54 -10.54
N ALA A 263 -4.51 -11.18 -11.83
CA ALA A 263 -4.64 -12.14 -12.93
C ALA A 263 -3.52 -13.18 -12.87
N ALA A 264 -2.28 -12.71 -12.71
CA ALA A 264 -1.10 -13.56 -12.66
C ALA A 264 -1.22 -14.59 -11.54
N PHE A 265 -1.61 -14.17 -10.33
CA PHE A 265 -1.78 -15.05 -9.19
C PHE A 265 -2.79 -16.17 -9.46
N LEU A 266 -3.97 -15.83 -9.99
CA LEU A 266 -5.02 -16.81 -10.26
C LEU A 266 -4.56 -17.87 -11.28
N VAL A 267 -3.88 -17.44 -12.35
CA VAL A 267 -3.37 -18.36 -13.38
C VAL A 267 -2.18 -19.17 -12.84
N PHE A 268 -1.28 -18.58 -12.05
CA PHE A 268 -0.19 -19.31 -11.38
C PHE A 268 -0.73 -20.37 -10.43
N ARG A 269 -1.75 -20.05 -9.64
CA ARG A 269 -2.39 -21.00 -8.72
C ARG A 269 -2.96 -22.20 -9.48
N GLN A 270 -3.72 -21.94 -10.53
CA GLN A 270 -4.30 -23.01 -11.37
C GLN A 270 -3.23 -23.88 -12.03
N ALA A 271 -2.11 -23.29 -12.47
CA ALA A 271 -0.98 -24.03 -13.04
C ALA A 271 -0.22 -24.84 -11.98
N ALA A 272 -0.06 -24.28 -10.78
CA ALA A 272 0.60 -24.93 -9.65
C ALA A 272 -0.20 -26.13 -9.12
N GLU A 273 -1.52 -26.01 -9.06
CA GLU A 273 -2.46 -27.10 -8.71
C GLU A 273 -2.44 -28.24 -9.74
N GLN A 274 -2.16 -27.94 -11.00
CA GLN A 274 -1.92 -28.94 -12.05
C GLN A 274 -0.53 -29.58 -12.00
N GLY A 275 0.29 -29.24 -11.01
CA GLY A 275 1.60 -29.86 -10.78
C GLY A 275 2.76 -29.20 -11.54
N ASN A 276 2.59 -28.01 -12.11
CA ASN A 276 3.71 -27.30 -12.74
C ASN A 276 4.68 -26.76 -11.66
N ALA A 277 5.88 -27.32 -11.59
CA ALA A 277 6.89 -26.95 -10.59
C ALA A 277 7.34 -25.48 -10.71
N ALA A 278 7.46 -24.95 -11.93
CA ALA A 278 7.82 -23.54 -12.12
C ALA A 278 6.68 -22.61 -11.66
N ALA A 279 5.42 -22.99 -11.87
CA ALA A 279 4.27 -22.21 -11.39
C ALA A 279 4.18 -22.23 -9.86
N GLN A 280 4.50 -23.36 -9.22
CA GLN A 280 4.58 -23.47 -7.77
C GLN A 280 5.65 -22.52 -7.18
N VAL A 281 6.81 -22.39 -7.84
CA VAL A 281 7.86 -21.42 -7.46
C VAL A 281 7.37 -19.98 -7.58
N GLU A 282 6.70 -19.64 -8.68
CA GLU A 282 6.17 -18.29 -8.90
C GLU A 282 5.06 -17.97 -7.90
N LEU A 283 4.17 -18.93 -7.61
CA LEU A 283 3.11 -18.79 -6.61
C LEU A 283 3.69 -18.59 -5.21
N ALA A 284 4.68 -19.39 -4.81
CA ALA A 284 5.39 -19.24 -3.54
C ALA A 284 6.02 -17.83 -3.40
N SER A 285 6.50 -17.23 -4.50
CA SER A 285 7.05 -15.87 -4.49
C SER A 285 6.05 -14.77 -4.14
N PHE A 286 4.73 -15.03 -4.22
CA PHE A 286 3.70 -14.09 -3.74
C PHE A 286 3.64 -14.02 -2.22
N TYR A 287 3.92 -15.13 -1.54
CA TYR A 287 3.89 -15.24 -0.08
C TYR A 287 5.28 -15.07 0.55
N ASP A 288 6.33 -15.22 -0.24
CA ASP A 288 7.72 -15.24 0.21
C ASP A 288 8.14 -13.90 0.87
N PRO A 289 8.48 -13.91 2.18
CA PRO A 289 8.94 -12.72 2.89
C PRO A 289 10.31 -12.22 2.40
N THR A 290 11.09 -13.07 1.72
CA THR A 290 12.42 -12.74 1.21
C THR A 290 12.38 -12.09 -0.17
N SER A 291 11.23 -12.14 -0.84
CA SER A 291 10.94 -11.52 -2.13
C SER A 291 10.28 -10.14 -1.94
N PRO A 292 10.34 -9.23 -2.94
CA PRO A 292 9.69 -7.93 -2.84
C PRO A 292 8.18 -8.09 -2.64
N ALA A 293 7.62 -7.37 -1.68
CA ALA A 293 6.19 -7.41 -1.40
C ALA A 293 5.38 -7.01 -2.65
N LYS A 294 4.47 -7.88 -3.07
CA LYS A 294 3.55 -7.61 -4.16
C LYS A 294 2.33 -6.90 -3.58
N ALA A 295 1.98 -5.74 -4.13
CA ALA A 295 0.85 -4.95 -3.64
C ALA A 295 -0.43 -5.78 -3.61
N GLY A 296 -1.15 -5.73 -2.49
CA GLY A 296 -2.30 -6.60 -2.22
C GLY A 296 -1.91 -7.79 -1.36
N PHE A 297 -0.89 -8.56 -1.75
CA PHE A 297 -0.59 -9.90 -1.22
C PHE A 297 0.15 -9.87 0.13
N PRO A 298 -0.40 -10.52 1.17
CA PRO A 298 0.27 -10.63 2.46
C PRO A 298 1.38 -11.67 2.37
N GLN A 299 2.51 -11.39 3.01
CA GLN A 299 3.59 -12.38 3.15
C GLN A 299 3.18 -13.44 4.17
N ASP A 300 3.42 -14.71 3.84
CA ASP A 300 3.22 -15.87 4.68
C ASP A 300 4.36 -16.87 4.40
N GLY A 301 5.33 -16.93 5.31
CA GLY A 301 6.50 -17.77 5.15
C GLY A 301 6.17 -19.26 5.21
N VAL A 302 5.09 -19.64 5.91
CA VAL A 302 4.68 -21.04 6.04
C VAL A 302 4.06 -21.52 4.74
N GLN A 303 3.15 -20.73 4.16
CA GLN A 303 2.58 -21.03 2.84
C GLN A 303 3.64 -21.00 1.74
N ALA A 304 4.57 -20.04 1.77
CA ALA A 304 5.68 -20.00 0.83
C ALA A 304 6.55 -21.27 0.91
N ALA A 305 6.84 -21.75 2.12
CA ALA A 305 7.63 -22.96 2.33
C ALA A 305 6.94 -24.21 1.78
N ASP A 306 5.63 -24.38 2.01
CA ASP A 306 4.87 -25.53 1.48
C ASP A 306 4.89 -25.58 -0.06
N TRP A 307 4.65 -24.43 -0.72
CA TRP A 307 4.68 -24.37 -2.18
C TRP A 307 6.09 -24.58 -2.76
N TYR A 308 7.12 -24.00 -2.14
CA TYR A 308 8.51 -24.24 -2.55
C TYR A 308 8.93 -25.69 -2.30
N GLU A 309 8.47 -26.34 -1.23
CA GLU A 309 8.76 -27.75 -0.95
C GLU A 309 8.15 -28.66 -2.02
N ARG A 310 6.89 -28.44 -2.41
CA ARG A 310 6.26 -29.17 -3.52
C ARG A 310 7.07 -29.08 -4.81
N ALA A 311 7.54 -27.88 -5.15
CA ALA A 311 8.38 -27.66 -6.34
C ALA A 311 9.80 -28.21 -6.18
N ALA A 312 10.36 -28.19 -4.97
CA ALA A 312 11.69 -28.72 -4.68
C ALA A 312 11.72 -30.26 -4.78
N LEU A 313 10.61 -30.92 -4.41
CA LEU A 313 10.42 -32.36 -4.52
C LEU A 313 10.38 -32.86 -5.97
N THR A 314 9.99 -32.02 -6.94
CA THR A 314 10.12 -32.36 -8.37
C THR A 314 11.56 -32.27 -8.87
N GLY A 315 12.51 -31.90 -8.02
CA GLY A 315 13.93 -31.76 -8.36
C GLY A 315 14.33 -30.40 -8.92
N LEU A 316 13.45 -29.40 -8.92
CA LEU A 316 13.75 -28.09 -9.48
C LEU A 316 14.80 -27.37 -8.61
N ALA A 317 16.01 -27.17 -9.15
CA ALA A 317 17.12 -26.52 -8.42
C ALA A 317 16.75 -25.13 -7.90
N GLU A 318 15.99 -24.34 -8.68
CA GLU A 318 15.51 -23.02 -8.27
C GLU A 318 14.60 -23.10 -7.03
N ALA A 319 13.69 -24.08 -6.98
CA ALA A 319 12.80 -24.27 -5.85
C ALA A 319 13.57 -24.69 -4.59
N GLN A 320 14.48 -25.65 -4.73
CA GLN A 320 15.37 -26.09 -3.65
C GLN A 320 16.19 -24.92 -3.09
N ARG A 321 16.71 -24.07 -3.97
CA ARG A 321 17.44 -22.86 -3.56
C ARG A 321 16.56 -21.89 -2.80
N LYS A 322 15.38 -21.56 -3.33
CA LYS A 322 14.45 -20.60 -2.71
C LYS A 322 13.92 -21.11 -1.37
N LEU A 323 13.59 -22.39 -1.27
CA LEU A 323 13.23 -23.03 0.00
C LEU A 323 14.36 -22.94 1.02
N GLY A 324 15.59 -23.24 0.59
CA GLY A 324 16.77 -23.13 1.43
C GLY A 324 17.01 -21.72 1.96
N LEU A 325 16.88 -20.70 1.11
CA LEU A 325 16.99 -19.29 1.51
C LEU A 325 15.87 -18.86 2.46
N LEU A 326 14.64 -19.32 2.21
CA LEU A 326 13.48 -19.04 3.04
C LEU A 326 13.64 -19.67 4.44
N LEU A 327 14.08 -20.92 4.52
CA LEU A 327 14.34 -21.60 5.80
C LEU A 327 15.54 -21.01 6.54
N ALA A 328 16.57 -20.53 5.82
CA ALA A 328 17.72 -19.90 6.46
C ALA A 328 17.37 -18.58 7.15
N LYS A 329 16.47 -17.79 6.54
CA LYS A 329 16.07 -16.47 7.05
C LYS A 329 14.87 -16.55 8.00
N GLY A 330 13.93 -17.46 7.74
CA GLY A 330 12.61 -17.45 8.37
C GLY A 330 11.80 -16.20 8.01
N GLY A 331 10.75 -15.92 8.80
CA GLY A 331 9.90 -14.73 8.68
C GLY A 331 8.45 -15.05 8.33
N ALA A 332 7.56 -14.08 8.55
CA ALA A 332 6.12 -14.19 8.27
C ALA A 332 5.48 -15.49 8.79
N GLY A 333 5.75 -15.84 10.06
CA GLY A 333 5.22 -17.05 10.71
C GLY A 333 6.10 -18.29 10.58
N LEU A 334 7.12 -18.28 9.72
CA LEU A 334 8.09 -19.37 9.58
C LEU A 334 9.30 -19.18 10.50
N THR A 335 9.60 -20.19 11.31
CA THR A 335 10.83 -20.24 12.12
C THR A 335 12.02 -20.61 11.23
N ALA A 336 13.14 -19.91 11.38
CA ALA A 336 14.35 -20.24 10.66
C ALA A 336 14.91 -21.60 11.09
N ASP A 337 15.29 -22.44 10.12
CA ASP A 337 15.91 -23.74 10.29
C ASP A 337 17.11 -23.84 9.34
N VAL A 338 18.28 -23.43 9.85
CA VAL A 338 19.53 -23.41 9.07
C VAL A 338 19.97 -24.83 8.68
N THR A 339 19.65 -25.84 9.49
CA THR A 339 20.02 -27.23 9.21
C THR A 339 19.26 -27.74 8.00
N LYS A 340 17.93 -27.58 7.97
CA LYS A 340 17.13 -27.92 6.78
C LYS A 340 17.48 -27.06 5.58
N ALA A 341 17.73 -25.77 5.79
CA ALA A 341 18.18 -24.86 4.73
C ALA A 341 19.43 -25.37 4.03
N LYS A 342 20.43 -25.82 4.79
CA LYS A 342 21.68 -26.36 4.26
C LYS A 342 21.45 -27.61 3.41
N VAL A 343 20.56 -28.51 3.83
CA VAL A 343 20.23 -29.72 3.04
C VAL A 343 19.65 -29.35 1.69
N TRP A 344 18.65 -28.46 1.65
CA TRP A 344 18.02 -28.03 0.40
C TRP A 344 18.99 -27.26 -0.51
N LEU A 345 19.79 -26.36 0.06
CA LEU A 345 20.80 -25.65 -0.72
C LEU A 345 21.91 -26.58 -1.25
N GLN A 346 22.29 -27.62 -0.50
CA GLN A 346 23.25 -28.65 -0.96
C GLN A 346 22.71 -29.41 -2.17
N GLN A 347 21.41 -29.75 -2.17
CA GLN A 347 20.77 -30.38 -3.32
C GLN A 347 20.78 -29.47 -4.55
N ALA A 348 20.43 -28.19 -4.39
CA ALA A 348 20.50 -27.21 -5.49
C ALA A 348 21.94 -27.02 -5.99
N ALA A 349 22.92 -26.94 -5.07
CA ALA A 349 24.32 -26.80 -5.40
C ALA A 349 24.90 -28.03 -6.13
N ALA A 350 24.41 -29.24 -5.81
CA ALA A 350 24.76 -30.47 -6.52
C ALA A 350 24.26 -30.46 -7.98
N GLN A 351 23.20 -29.69 -8.27
CA GLN A 351 22.71 -29.43 -9.61
C GLN A 351 23.44 -28.25 -10.31
N ASN A 352 24.55 -27.79 -9.76
CA ASN A 352 25.35 -26.65 -10.24
C ASN A 352 24.66 -25.28 -10.15
N ASP A 353 23.66 -25.10 -9.29
CA ASP A 353 23.12 -23.77 -8.99
C ASP A 353 24.18 -22.93 -8.23
N ALA A 354 24.67 -21.87 -8.90
CA ALA A 354 25.73 -21.01 -8.37
C ALA A 354 25.26 -20.14 -7.20
N ASP A 355 24.00 -19.70 -7.22
CA ASP A 355 23.41 -18.89 -6.15
C ASP A 355 23.22 -19.75 -4.90
N ALA A 356 22.90 -21.04 -5.05
CA ALA A 356 22.80 -21.99 -3.95
C ALA A 356 24.18 -22.25 -3.31
N LYS A 357 25.23 -22.42 -4.13
CA LYS A 357 26.62 -22.55 -3.63
C LYS A 357 27.03 -21.32 -2.82
N LYS A 358 26.78 -20.12 -3.34
CA LYS A 358 27.06 -18.86 -2.64
C LYS A 358 26.27 -18.74 -1.34
N ALA A 359 25.00 -19.15 -1.35
CA ALA A 359 24.16 -19.13 -0.17
C ALA A 359 24.66 -20.09 0.91
N LEU A 360 25.11 -21.30 0.53
CA LEU A 360 25.72 -22.27 1.45
C LEU A 360 26.96 -21.72 2.15
N ASP A 361 27.83 -21.06 1.40
CA ASP A 361 29.07 -20.49 1.94
C ASP A 361 28.80 -19.35 2.93
N GLY A 362 27.66 -18.68 2.79
CA GLY A 362 27.21 -17.60 3.68
C GLY A 362 26.44 -18.07 4.92
N LEU A 363 26.09 -19.36 5.03
CA LEU A 363 25.37 -19.86 6.22
C LEU A 363 26.32 -19.99 7.43
N PRO A 364 25.82 -19.73 8.65
CA PRO A 364 26.60 -19.98 9.87
C PRO A 364 26.95 -21.47 9.98
N LYS A 365 28.19 -21.75 10.40
CA LYS A 365 28.77 -23.10 10.45
C LYS A 365 28.16 -24.00 11.51
#